data_AF-A0A956Q4D6-F1
#
_entry.id   AF-A0A956Q4D6-F1
#
_cell.length_a   1.000
_cell.length_b   1.000
_cell.length_c   1.000
_cell.angle_alpha   90.00
_cell.angle_beta   90.00
_cell.angle_gamma   90.00
#
_symmetry.space_group_name_H-M   'P 1'
#
loop_
_entity.id
_entity.type
_entity.pdbx_description
1 polymer ?
#
loop_
_entity_poly.entity_id
_entity_poly.type
_entity_poly.pdbx_seq_one_letter_code
_entity_poly.pdbx_strand_id
1 'polypeptide(L)'
;MTRIYPFTAPRLGARPAGPDGRRLIQKQPAGTARMRFGRALNEAEWSRYEQAVGQAKQRLGVENLGMITPIRSLPTPLNTGIGSLHGALPFFGFIKRLGFNVAQVDPDGFSQVNNISPYLGTTFSTSPLQIDLTPLETEAWGNLLAQGTTAGIAAKNPRQHTNRVAYPYAYKQVYE
;
A
#
# COMPACT_ATOMS: atom_id res chain seq x y z
N MET A 1 -31.94 10.43 -1.98
CA MET A 1 -31.94 10.43 -0.50
C MET A 1 -31.12 9.24 -0.03
N THR A 2 -29.86 9.46 0.36
CA THR A 2 -28.94 8.40 0.79
C THR A 2 -29.02 8.25 2.30
N ARG A 3 -29.55 7.12 2.79
CA ARG A 3 -29.56 6.79 4.22
C ARG A 3 -28.16 6.39 4.64
N ILE A 4 -27.51 7.25 5.42
CA ILE A 4 -26.27 6.91 6.14
C ILE A 4 -26.69 6.15 7.38
N TYR A 5 -26.40 4.85 7.45
CA TYR A 5 -26.52 4.10 8.69
C TYR A 5 -25.27 4.36 9.54
N PRO A 6 -25.39 4.81 10.80
CA PRO A 6 -24.23 4.94 11.68
C PRO A 6 -23.65 3.55 11.96
N PHE A 7 -22.37 3.37 11.66
CA PHE A 7 -21.60 2.21 12.09
C PHE A 7 -21.30 2.36 13.59
N THR A 8 -22.18 1.82 14.44
CA THR A 8 -21.86 1.55 15.84
C THR A 8 -20.95 0.32 15.89
N ALA A 9 -19.68 0.52 16.28
CA ALA A 9 -18.80 -0.59 16.64
C ALA A 9 -19.52 -1.49 17.67
N PRO A 10 -19.48 -2.83 17.53
CA PRO A 10 -20.03 -3.69 18.56
C PRO A 10 -19.29 -3.38 19.85
N ARG A 11 -20.02 -2.97 20.90
CA ARG A 11 -19.49 -3.08 22.27
C ARG A 11 -19.10 -4.54 22.42
N LEU A 12 -17.84 -4.81 22.76
CA LEU A 12 -17.38 -6.15 23.14
C LEU A 12 -18.24 -6.62 24.32
N GLY A 13 -19.36 -7.29 23.99
CA GLY A 13 -20.27 -7.86 24.96
C GLY A 13 -19.51 -8.88 25.80
N ALA A 14 -19.73 -8.85 27.11
CA ALA A 14 -19.25 -9.90 27.99
C ALA A 14 -19.71 -11.26 27.43
N ARG A 15 -18.78 -12.21 27.32
CA ARG A 15 -19.06 -13.56 26.78
C ARG A 15 -20.16 -14.22 27.63
N PRO A 16 -21.12 -14.93 27.03
CA PRO A 16 -22.14 -15.65 27.79
C PRO A 16 -21.49 -16.71 28.68
N ALA A 17 -21.95 -16.79 29.93
CA ALA A 17 -21.56 -17.86 30.85
C ALA A 17 -22.25 -19.17 30.45
N GLY A 18 -21.60 -20.31 30.71
CA GLY A 18 -22.23 -21.62 30.57
C GLY A 18 -23.38 -21.81 31.56
N PRO A 19 -24.22 -22.85 31.38
CA PRO A 19 -25.39 -23.12 32.21
C PRO A 19 -25.07 -23.36 33.71
N ASP A 20 -23.79 -23.50 34.08
CA ASP A 20 -23.29 -23.70 35.43
C ASP A 20 -22.59 -22.44 36.02
N GLY A 21 -22.69 -21.28 35.36
CA GLY A 21 -22.09 -20.02 35.82
C GLY A 21 -20.55 -20.00 35.74
N ARG A 22 -19.92 -21.06 35.22
CA ARG A 22 -18.48 -21.11 35.00
C ARG A 22 -18.15 -20.53 33.64
N ARG A 23 -17.11 -19.68 33.59
CA ARG A 23 -16.57 -19.22 32.30
C ARG A 23 -16.04 -20.45 31.56
N LEU A 24 -16.57 -20.72 30.37
CA LEU A 24 -15.99 -21.68 29.44
C LEU A 24 -14.60 -21.18 29.06
N ILE A 25 -13.57 -21.64 29.77
CA ILE A 25 -12.19 -21.53 29.32
C ILE A 25 -12.06 -22.56 28.19
N GLN A 26 -12.38 -22.14 26.96
CA GLN A 26 -11.81 -22.85 25.81
C GLN A 26 -10.29 -22.72 25.97
N LYS A 27 -9.65 -23.81 26.42
CA LYS A 27 -8.20 -23.96 26.37
C LYS A 27 -7.82 -23.77 24.91
N GLN A 28 -7.26 -22.61 24.58
CA GLN A 28 -6.60 -22.42 23.29
C GLN A 28 -5.52 -23.48 23.19
N PRO A 29 -5.42 -24.23 22.07
CA PRO A 29 -4.39 -25.25 21.93
C PRO A 29 -3.01 -24.62 22.15
N ALA A 30 -2.13 -25.37 22.82
CA ALA A 30 -0.76 -24.95 23.05
C ALA A 30 -0.10 -24.71 21.68
N GLY A 31 0.27 -23.47 21.40
CA GLY A 31 0.80 -23.03 20.10
C GLY A 31 0.00 -21.91 19.41
N THR A 32 -1.16 -21.52 19.94
CA THR A 32 -1.92 -20.37 19.41
C THR A 32 -1.24 -19.07 19.82
N ALA A 33 -0.32 -18.58 18.97
CA ALA A 33 0.28 -17.26 19.15
C ALA A 33 -0.86 -16.23 19.12
N ARG A 34 -1.13 -15.62 20.27
CA ARG A 34 -2.13 -14.56 20.40
C ARG A 34 -1.73 -13.42 19.47
N MET A 35 -2.57 -13.11 18.47
CA MET A 35 -2.31 -11.96 17.59
C MET A 35 -2.13 -10.71 18.45
N ARG A 36 -0.95 -10.09 18.33
CA ARG A 36 -0.60 -8.86 19.03
C ARG A 36 -0.84 -7.69 18.07
N PHE A 37 -1.82 -6.86 18.39
CA PHE A 37 -2.06 -5.62 17.66
C PHE A 37 -0.99 -4.57 18.02
N GLY A 38 -0.73 -3.61 17.12
CA GLY A 38 0.19 -2.49 17.36
C GLY A 38 1.65 -2.74 16.92
N ARG A 39 1.95 -3.86 16.26
CA ARG A 39 3.23 -4.12 15.59
C ARG A 39 3.02 -4.85 14.27
N ALA A 40 4.05 -4.88 13.42
CA ALA A 40 4.06 -5.76 12.25
C ALA A 40 4.00 -7.24 12.67
N LEU A 41 3.35 -8.07 11.83
CA LEU A 41 3.32 -9.52 12.01
C LEU A 41 4.73 -10.10 11.84
N ASN A 42 5.06 -11.12 12.64
CA ASN A 42 6.25 -11.94 12.39
C ASN A 42 5.95 -13.00 11.33
N GLU A 43 6.96 -13.76 10.92
CA GLU A 43 6.81 -14.70 9.80
C GLU A 43 5.81 -15.83 10.07
N ALA A 44 5.81 -16.39 11.29
CA ALA A 44 4.84 -17.42 11.67
C ALA A 44 3.38 -16.89 11.72
N GLU A 45 3.20 -15.64 12.15
CA GLU A 45 1.90 -14.96 12.12
C GLU A 45 1.45 -14.68 10.67
N TRP A 46 2.38 -14.27 9.80
CA TRP A 46 2.11 -14.08 8.38
C TRP A 46 1.69 -15.37 7.68
N SER A 47 2.41 -16.49 7.88
CA SER A 47 2.04 -17.76 7.25
C SER A 47 0.62 -18.20 7.65
N ARG A 48 0.23 -17.97 8.91
CA ARG A 48 -1.14 -18.24 9.38
C ARG A 48 -2.17 -17.29 8.77
N TYR A 49 -1.82 -16.01 8.64
CA TYR A 49 -2.67 -15.02 8.00
C TYR A 49 -2.94 -15.39 6.53
N GLU A 50 -1.90 -15.70 5.77
CA GLU A 50 -1.98 -16.10 4.36
C GLU A 50 -2.83 -17.38 4.19
N GLN A 51 -2.65 -18.37 5.07
CA GLN A 51 -3.47 -19.58 5.09
C GLN A 51 -4.95 -19.26 5.34
N ALA A 52 -5.26 -18.38 6.31
CA ALA A 52 -6.63 -17.98 6.63
C ALA A 52 -7.29 -17.24 5.46
N VAL A 53 -6.57 -16.33 4.81
CA VAL A 53 -7.06 -15.62 3.62
C VAL A 53 -7.29 -16.59 2.46
N GLY A 54 -6.38 -17.53 2.22
CA GLY A 54 -6.53 -18.57 1.19
C GLY A 54 -7.77 -19.43 1.41
N GLN A 55 -7.99 -19.90 2.64
CA GLN A 55 -9.20 -20.66 3.00
C GLN A 55 -10.48 -19.84 2.82
N ALA A 56 -10.46 -18.55 3.19
CA ALA A 56 -11.60 -17.66 3.01
C ALA A 56 -11.92 -17.47 1.53
N LYS A 57 -10.91 -17.18 0.69
CA LYS A 57 -11.06 -17.07 -0.77
C LYS A 57 -11.66 -18.33 -1.38
N GLN A 58 -11.15 -19.51 -1.00
CA GLN A 58 -11.67 -20.79 -1.48
C GLN A 58 -13.14 -21.00 -1.10
N ARG A 59 -13.51 -20.72 0.17
CA ARG A 59 -14.89 -20.88 0.65
C ARG A 59 -15.86 -19.89 0.00
N LEU A 60 -15.38 -18.70 -0.35
CA LEU A 60 -16.17 -17.66 -1.02
C LEU A 60 -16.18 -17.83 -2.55
N GLY A 61 -15.42 -18.78 -3.12
CA GLY A 61 -15.27 -18.93 -4.57
C GLY A 61 -14.57 -17.73 -5.23
N VAL A 62 -13.74 -17.00 -4.50
CA VAL A 62 -13.04 -15.81 -4.99
C VAL A 62 -11.65 -16.20 -5.47
N GLU A 63 -11.48 -16.27 -6.79
CA GLU A 63 -10.16 -16.49 -7.40
C GLU A 63 -9.31 -15.23 -7.37
N ASN A 64 -9.88 -14.11 -7.81
CA ASN A 64 -9.20 -12.82 -7.92
C ASN A 64 -9.69 -11.81 -6.88
N LEU A 65 -8.74 -11.27 -6.12
CA LEU A 65 -8.95 -10.15 -5.21
C LEU A 65 -8.15 -8.96 -5.76
N GLY A 66 -8.87 -7.98 -6.31
CA GLY A 66 -8.30 -6.81 -6.94
C GLY A 66 -8.17 -5.61 -6.02
N MET A 67 -7.07 -4.87 -6.16
CA MET A 67 -6.88 -3.55 -5.56
C MET A 67 -6.87 -2.49 -6.66
N ILE A 68 -7.67 -1.44 -6.51
CA ILE A 68 -7.65 -0.27 -7.39
C ILE A 68 -6.94 0.85 -6.67
N THR A 69 -5.85 1.36 -7.23
CA THR A 69 -5.13 2.51 -6.67
C THR A 69 -4.53 3.37 -7.79
N PRO A 70 -4.62 4.71 -7.72
CA PRO A 70 -3.86 5.58 -8.60
C PRO A 70 -2.35 5.37 -8.42
N ILE A 71 -1.58 5.36 -9.51
CA ILE A 71 -0.13 5.16 -9.52
C ILE A 71 0.56 6.21 -8.63
N ARG A 72 0.13 7.45 -8.76
CA ARG A 72 0.64 8.62 -8.02
C ARG A 72 0.40 8.56 -6.51
N SER A 73 -0.46 7.64 -6.05
CA SER A 73 -0.70 7.36 -4.64
C SER A 73 0.03 6.11 -4.15
N LEU A 74 0.73 5.40 -5.02
CA LEU A 74 1.52 4.25 -4.62
C LEU A 74 2.67 4.69 -3.71
N PRO A 75 2.94 3.95 -2.62
CA PRO A 75 4.04 4.25 -1.75
C PRO A 75 5.37 3.87 -2.41
N THR A 76 6.35 4.75 -2.30
CA THR A 76 7.75 4.55 -2.68
C THR A 76 8.63 4.57 -1.43
N PRO A 77 9.84 3.98 -1.45
CA PRO A 77 10.75 3.99 -0.29
C PRO A 77 11.08 5.40 0.22
N LEU A 78 11.23 6.34 -0.70
CA LEU A 78 11.44 7.76 -0.41
C LEU A 78 10.31 8.60 -1.02
N ASN A 79 9.73 9.50 -0.22
CA ASN A 79 8.63 10.36 -0.65
C ASN A 79 9.16 11.59 -1.43
N THR A 80 9.45 11.41 -2.71
CA THR A 80 9.87 12.47 -3.64
C THR A 80 8.72 13.41 -4.05
N GLY A 81 7.53 13.26 -3.47
CA GLY A 81 6.36 14.09 -3.74
C GLY A 81 5.31 13.41 -4.62
N ILE A 82 5.60 12.27 -5.23
CA ILE A 82 4.64 11.49 -6.03
C ILE A 82 4.96 9.99 -5.92
N GLY A 83 3.91 9.16 -5.98
CA GLY A 83 4.06 7.72 -6.13
C GLY A 83 4.52 7.31 -7.53
N SER A 84 5.11 6.13 -7.63
CA SER A 84 5.62 5.54 -8.86
C SER A 84 5.28 4.04 -8.91
N LEU A 85 4.97 3.53 -10.10
CA LEU A 85 4.73 2.10 -10.32
C LEU A 85 6.00 1.27 -10.04
N HIS A 86 7.16 1.77 -10.46
CA HIS A 86 8.45 1.08 -10.31
C HIS A 86 9.00 1.17 -8.88
N GLY A 87 8.75 2.26 -8.16
CA GLY A 87 9.13 2.40 -6.75
C GLY A 87 8.22 1.59 -5.81
N ALA A 88 7.05 1.16 -6.27
CA ALA A 88 6.06 0.47 -5.44
C ALA A 88 6.20 -1.06 -5.37
N LEU A 89 7.27 -1.64 -5.93
CA LEU A 89 7.51 -3.09 -5.90
C LEU A 89 7.42 -3.71 -4.49
N PRO A 90 8.01 -3.12 -3.42
CA PRO A 90 7.85 -3.64 -2.06
C PRO A 90 6.40 -3.63 -1.58
N PHE A 91 5.62 -2.64 -1.98
CA PHE A 91 4.20 -2.54 -1.66
C PHE A 91 3.37 -3.60 -2.38
N PHE A 92 3.65 -3.88 -3.65
CA PHE A 92 3.01 -4.99 -4.35
C PHE A 92 3.33 -6.34 -3.71
N GLY A 93 4.56 -6.53 -3.23
CA GLY A 93 4.93 -7.67 -2.39
C GLY A 93 4.09 -7.76 -1.12
N PHE A 94 3.90 -6.64 -0.42
CA PHE A 94 3.08 -6.57 0.79
C PHE A 94 1.61 -6.90 0.55
N ILE A 95 0.95 -6.28 -0.44
CA ILE A 95 -0.49 -6.54 -0.70
C ILE A 95 -0.73 -7.97 -1.21
N LYS A 96 0.27 -8.57 -1.88
CA LYS A 96 0.20 -9.98 -2.28
C LYS A 96 0.06 -10.89 -1.07
N ARG A 97 0.78 -10.60 0.02
CA ARG A 97 0.63 -11.31 1.31
C ARG A 97 -0.73 -11.06 1.95
N LEU A 98 -1.35 -9.91 1.68
CA LEU A 98 -2.73 -9.62 2.08
C LEU A 98 -3.79 -10.40 1.25
N GLY A 99 -3.36 -11.13 0.22
CA GLY A 99 -4.22 -11.96 -0.63
C GLY A 99 -4.69 -11.30 -1.93
N PHE A 100 -4.30 -10.04 -2.17
CA PHE A 100 -4.52 -9.38 -3.46
C PHE A 100 -3.65 -10.03 -4.53
N ASN A 101 -4.23 -10.28 -5.69
CA ASN A 101 -3.51 -10.87 -6.84
C ASN A 101 -3.76 -10.12 -8.15
N VAL A 102 -4.55 -9.05 -8.09
CA VAL A 102 -4.77 -8.12 -9.21
C VAL A 102 -4.55 -6.69 -8.70
N ALA A 103 -3.78 -5.91 -9.43
CA ALA A 103 -3.64 -4.47 -9.20
C ALA A 103 -4.11 -3.74 -10.46
N GLN A 104 -5.08 -2.84 -10.28
CA GLN A 104 -5.57 -1.95 -11.32
C GLN A 104 -5.14 -0.53 -10.98
N VAL A 105 -4.53 0.14 -11.95
CA VAL A 105 -3.98 1.48 -11.81
C VAL A 105 -4.57 2.42 -12.85
N ASP A 106 -4.42 3.73 -12.65
CA ASP A 106 -4.77 4.75 -13.66
C ASP A 106 -3.74 4.77 -14.81
N PRO A 107 -4.06 5.36 -15.97
CA PRO A 107 -3.09 5.48 -17.06
C PRO A 107 -1.77 6.14 -16.62
N ASP A 108 -0.65 5.66 -17.14
CA ASP A 108 0.71 6.07 -16.76
C ASP A 108 1.32 7.12 -17.70
N GLY A 109 0.51 7.67 -18.60
CA GLY A 109 0.91 8.64 -19.60
C GLY A 109 1.47 9.94 -19.04
N PHE A 110 2.37 10.57 -19.79
CA PHE A 110 2.92 11.89 -19.47
C PHE A 110 1.81 12.95 -19.43
N SER A 111 1.62 13.58 -18.27
CA SER A 111 0.59 14.60 -18.01
C SER A 111 1.20 16.00 -17.93
N GLN A 112 0.40 17.05 -18.15
CA GLN A 112 0.84 18.45 -18.12
C GLN A 112 1.14 18.93 -16.69
N VAL A 113 2.12 19.82 -16.52
CA VAL A 113 2.55 20.36 -15.20
C VAL A 113 1.41 20.91 -14.31
N ASN A 114 0.38 21.51 -14.92
CA ASN A 114 -0.75 22.11 -14.22
C ASN A 114 -1.99 21.19 -14.17
N ASN A 115 -1.89 19.96 -14.67
CA ASN A 115 -3.01 19.04 -14.76
C ASN A 115 -2.58 17.61 -14.40
N ILE A 116 -2.96 17.20 -13.19
CA ILE A 116 -2.63 15.88 -12.64
C ILE A 116 -3.56 14.76 -13.12
N SER A 117 -4.50 15.05 -14.04
CA SER A 117 -5.44 14.04 -14.53
C SER A 117 -4.72 12.99 -15.36
N PRO A 118 -4.79 11.70 -14.99
CA PRO A 118 -4.12 10.63 -15.73
C PRO A 118 -4.74 10.39 -17.12
N TYR A 119 -5.94 10.92 -17.37
CA TYR A 119 -6.65 10.80 -18.65
C TYR A 119 -6.33 11.94 -19.63
N LEU A 120 -5.50 12.89 -19.22
CA LEU A 120 -5.02 14.01 -20.05
C LEU A 120 -3.51 13.90 -20.26
N GLY A 121 -3.06 12.69 -20.58
CA GLY A 121 -1.66 12.39 -20.86
C GLY A 121 -1.44 11.74 -22.23
N THR A 122 -0.17 11.47 -22.54
CA THR A 122 0.24 10.77 -23.76
C THR A 122 -0.27 9.33 -23.78
N THR A 123 -0.64 8.83 -24.95
CA THR A 123 -1.17 7.46 -25.12
C THR A 123 -0.07 6.39 -25.09
N PHE A 124 1.09 6.66 -25.69
CA PHE A 124 2.16 5.67 -25.87
C PHE A 124 3.38 5.89 -24.97
N SER A 125 3.68 7.15 -24.63
CA SER A 125 4.81 7.49 -23.77
C SER A 125 4.39 7.42 -22.32
N THR A 126 5.19 6.73 -21.50
CA THR A 126 5.02 6.73 -20.05
C THR A 126 5.61 8.01 -19.45
N SER A 127 5.09 8.43 -18.30
CA SER A 127 5.61 9.59 -17.58
C SER A 127 6.96 9.26 -16.93
N PRO A 128 8.03 10.04 -17.17
CA PRO A 128 9.27 9.99 -16.39
C PRO A 128 9.10 10.01 -14.86
N LEU A 129 7.98 10.55 -14.35
CA LEU A 129 7.65 10.49 -12.91
C LEU A 129 7.41 9.07 -12.39
N GLN A 130 7.29 8.08 -13.28
CA GLN A 130 7.21 6.67 -12.92
C GLN A 130 8.56 6.05 -12.59
N ILE A 131 9.68 6.70 -12.92
CA ILE A 131 11.02 6.16 -12.67
C ILE A 131 11.29 6.19 -11.15
N ASP A 132 11.75 5.07 -10.60
CA ASP A 132 12.35 5.06 -9.26
C ASP A 132 13.75 5.67 -9.35
N LEU A 133 13.98 6.77 -8.65
CA LEU A 133 15.27 7.47 -8.66
C LEU A 133 16.31 6.74 -7.79
N THR A 134 15.88 5.94 -6.81
CA THR A 134 16.77 5.30 -5.84
C THR A 134 17.81 4.36 -6.50
N PRO A 135 17.42 3.48 -7.45
CA PRO A 135 18.38 2.64 -8.16
C PRO A 135 19.39 3.42 -9.00
N LEU A 136 19.06 4.64 -9.45
CA LEU A 136 19.92 5.44 -10.31
C LEU A 136 21.16 6.00 -9.59
N GLU A 137 21.16 5.98 -8.25
CA GLU A 137 22.33 6.34 -7.42
C GLU A 137 23.31 5.17 -7.22
N THR A 138 22.99 4.00 -7.76
CA THR A 138 23.79 2.79 -7.56
C THR A 138 24.73 2.51 -8.73
N GLU A 139 25.83 1.82 -8.46
CA GLU A 139 26.79 1.39 -9.48
C GLU A 139 26.17 0.47 -10.53
N ALA A 140 25.15 -0.31 -10.15
CA ALA A 140 24.41 -1.18 -11.08
C ALA A 140 23.76 -0.41 -12.24
N TRP A 141 23.50 0.89 -12.04
CA TRP A 141 22.98 1.82 -13.04
C TRP A 141 24.02 2.85 -13.46
N GLY A 142 25.30 2.64 -13.16
CA GLY A 142 26.39 3.54 -13.53
C GLY A 142 26.43 4.85 -12.75
N ASN A 143 25.77 4.92 -11.58
CA ASN A 143 25.66 6.14 -10.76
C ASN A 143 25.15 7.35 -11.57
N LEU A 144 24.09 7.15 -12.36
CA LEU A 144 23.45 8.19 -13.15
C LEU A 144 23.03 9.41 -12.31
N LEU A 145 22.70 9.19 -11.03
CA LEU A 145 22.52 10.23 -10.04
C LEU A 145 23.63 10.19 -9.00
N ALA A 146 24.03 11.37 -8.50
CA ALA A 146 24.93 11.46 -7.37
C ALA A 146 24.28 10.86 -6.11
N GLN A 147 25.06 10.18 -5.28
CA GLN A 147 24.56 9.62 -4.02
C GLN A 147 23.88 10.69 -3.16
N GLY A 148 22.71 10.37 -2.62
CA GLY A 148 21.91 11.27 -1.77
C GLY A 148 21.02 12.26 -2.53
N THR A 149 21.02 12.26 -3.87
CA THR A 149 20.17 13.14 -4.69
C THR A 149 18.68 12.91 -4.39
N THR A 150 18.23 11.66 -4.43
CA THR A 150 16.86 11.20 -4.17
C THR A 150 16.46 11.53 -2.73
N ALA A 151 17.35 11.31 -1.77
CA ALA A 151 17.12 11.69 -0.38
C ALA A 151 16.96 13.22 -0.23
N GLY A 152 17.78 14.00 -0.94
CA GLY A 152 17.69 15.46 -0.98
C GLY A 152 16.39 15.96 -1.61
N ILE A 153 15.90 15.32 -2.68
CA ILE A 153 14.59 15.57 -3.28
C ILE A 153 13.48 15.24 -2.26
N ALA A 154 13.51 14.05 -1.68
CA ALA A 154 12.51 13.64 -0.69
C ALA A 154 12.47 14.61 0.51
N ALA A 155 13.64 15.07 0.98
CA ALA A 155 13.78 16.04 2.07
C ALA A 155 13.23 17.44 1.74
N LYS A 156 13.12 17.81 0.46
CA LYS A 156 12.60 19.11 0.00
C LYS A 156 11.12 19.06 -0.42
N ASN A 157 10.47 17.90 -0.36
CA ASN A 157 9.06 17.75 -0.70
C ASN A 157 8.18 18.66 0.19
N PRO A 158 7.43 19.62 -0.38
CA PRO A 158 6.63 20.58 0.38
C PRO A 158 5.36 19.98 1.02
N ARG A 159 5.05 18.71 0.73
CA ARG A 159 3.90 17.98 1.26
C ARG A 159 4.32 16.83 2.17
N GLN A 160 5.53 16.89 2.73
CA GLN A 160 5.96 15.96 3.78
C GLN A 160 4.94 15.85 4.90
N HIS A 161 4.75 14.63 5.41
CA HIS A 161 3.81 14.30 6.49
C HIS A 161 2.34 14.62 6.18
N THR A 162 2.00 14.81 4.91
CA THR A 162 0.61 14.93 4.47
C THR A 162 0.23 13.77 3.54
N ASN A 163 -1.05 13.43 3.48
CA ASN A 163 -1.58 12.42 2.55
C ASN A 163 -1.89 13.02 1.17
N ARG A 164 -1.04 13.92 0.67
CA ARG A 164 -1.25 14.63 -0.60
C ARG A 164 -0.02 14.59 -1.49
N VAL A 165 -0.26 14.36 -2.77
CA VAL A 165 0.75 14.42 -3.84
C VAL A 165 1.22 15.87 -4.04
N ALA A 166 2.53 16.06 -4.16
CA ALA A 166 3.19 17.32 -4.49
C ALA A 166 3.54 17.37 -5.98
N TYR A 167 2.54 17.26 -6.85
CA TYR A 167 2.76 17.06 -8.30
C TYR A 167 3.59 18.16 -8.97
N PRO A 168 3.31 19.47 -8.77
CA PRO A 168 4.16 20.52 -9.35
C PRO A 168 5.61 20.46 -8.84
N TYR A 169 5.82 20.05 -7.59
CA TYR A 169 7.17 19.88 -7.04
C TYR A 169 7.90 18.73 -7.72
N ALA A 170 7.28 17.54 -7.76
CA ALA A 170 7.85 16.35 -8.37
C ALA A 170 8.13 16.55 -9.87
N TYR A 171 7.22 17.22 -10.59
CA TYR A 171 7.41 17.59 -11.99
C TYR A 171 8.69 18.42 -12.17
N LYS A 172 8.88 19.46 -11.36
CA LYS A 172 10.08 20.30 -11.44
C LYS A 172 11.39 19.54 -11.21
N GLN A 173 11.39 18.48 -10.39
CA GLN A 173 12.62 17.73 -10.14
C GLN A 173 13.07 16.88 -11.34
N VAL A 174 12.18 16.63 -12.30
CA VAL A 174 12.44 15.76 -13.45
C VAL A 174 12.54 16.52 -14.76
N TYR A 175 11.84 17.65 -14.89
CA TYR A 175 11.75 18.41 -16.14
C TYR A 175 12.40 19.79 -16.12
N GLU A 176 12.83 20.30 -14.95
CA GLU A 176 13.50 21.61 -14.77
C GLU A 176 14.86 21.43 -14.11
#